data_AF-A0A2E0DWL4-F1
#
_entry.id   AF-A0A2E0DWL4-F1
#
_cell.length_a   1.000
_cell.length_b   1.000
_cell.length_c   1.000
_cell.angle_alpha   90.00
_cell.angle_beta   90.00
_cell.angle_gamma   90.00
#
_symmetry.space_group_name_H-M   'P 1'
#
loop_
_entity.id
_entity.type
_entity.pdbx_description
1 polymer ?
#
loop_
_entity_poly.entity_id
_entity_poly.type
_entity_poly.pdbx_seq_one_letter_code
_entity_poly.pdbx_strand_id
1 'polypeptide(L)'
;MSEHELFNISQVCESLIEEFPELTVSKIRYLESQGLVEPTRTQSGYRKFSAIDLAKLEWILRQQRDYFVPLKVIKERLERTGIEVKSDNENQKSDSKVSGNKPPVVSGISLDIEGLSTASGLETEKIQELIELGVVKGRRVGSKEIFEGEALLTIKSAKRLFELGMETRHLRMYLVAAQREAGVIEQLFSAKTKSGDVESRSEAKRELDEVVILGREIHKCLLKLSLDGLETW
;
A
#
# COMPACT_ATOMS: atom_id res chain seq x y z
N MET A 1 19.67 -30.85 -8.10
CA MET A 1 18.19 -30.94 -8.20
C MET A 1 17.65 -30.57 -6.83
N SER A 2 17.31 -29.31 -6.62
CA SER A 2 16.88 -28.80 -5.32
C SER A 2 15.45 -29.26 -5.07
N GLU A 3 15.21 -30.06 -4.03
CA GLU A 3 13.86 -30.35 -3.56
C GLU A 3 13.21 -29.03 -3.12
N HIS A 4 12.31 -28.49 -3.94
CA HIS A 4 11.54 -27.32 -3.53
C HIS A 4 10.55 -27.75 -2.45
N GLU A 5 10.72 -27.22 -1.25
CA GLU A 5 9.84 -27.49 -0.11
C GLU A 5 8.41 -27.05 -0.44
N LEU A 6 7.45 -27.99 -0.33
CA LEU A 6 6.05 -27.80 -0.73
C LEU A 6 5.14 -27.75 0.50
N PHE A 7 4.59 -26.57 0.76
CA PHE A 7 3.75 -26.27 1.92
C PHE A 7 2.27 -26.56 1.66
N ASN A 8 1.55 -27.02 2.68
CA ASN A 8 0.10 -27.07 2.64
C ASN A 8 -0.51 -25.70 3.02
N ILE A 9 -1.78 -25.46 2.70
CA ILE A 9 -2.42 -24.14 2.92
C ILE A 9 -2.44 -23.72 4.40
N SER A 10 -2.51 -24.69 5.33
CA SER A 10 -2.48 -24.41 6.77
C SER A 10 -1.09 -23.99 7.21
N GLN A 11 -0.04 -24.68 6.75
CA GLN A 11 1.36 -24.34 6.98
C GLN A 11 1.70 -22.95 6.42
N VAL A 12 1.19 -22.61 5.23
CA VAL A 12 1.36 -21.25 4.67
C VAL A 12 0.70 -20.20 5.55
N CYS A 13 -0.50 -20.49 6.05
CA CYS A 13 -1.21 -19.59 6.94
C CYS A 13 -0.44 -19.40 8.25
N GLU A 14 0.04 -20.50 8.85
CA GLU A 14 0.83 -20.50 10.09
C GLU A 14 2.16 -19.75 9.93
N SER A 15 2.88 -19.93 8.81
CA SER A 15 4.15 -19.24 8.58
C SER A 15 4.02 -17.73 8.42
N LEU A 16 2.85 -17.26 7.98
CA LEU A 16 2.60 -15.85 7.71
C LEU A 16 1.80 -15.15 8.83
N ILE A 17 1.28 -15.88 9.82
CA ILE A 17 0.39 -15.31 10.83
C ILE A 17 1.11 -14.37 11.80
N GLU A 18 2.43 -14.57 12.01
CA GLU A 18 3.24 -13.70 12.86
C GLU A 18 3.30 -12.26 12.31
N GLU A 19 3.38 -12.12 10.98
CA GLU A 19 3.39 -10.81 10.32
C GLU A 19 1.97 -10.33 9.91
N PHE A 20 1.04 -11.26 9.67
CA PHE A 20 -0.32 -10.97 9.22
C PHE A 20 -1.36 -11.68 10.13
N PRO A 21 -1.65 -11.14 11.34
CA PRO A 21 -2.51 -11.80 12.33
C PRO A 21 -3.95 -12.06 11.87
N GLU A 22 -4.44 -11.26 10.91
CA GLU A 22 -5.78 -11.41 10.32
C GLU A 22 -5.82 -12.37 9.12
N LEU A 23 -4.69 -12.97 8.75
CA LEU A 23 -4.64 -13.90 7.63
C LEU A 23 -5.41 -15.17 7.96
N THR A 24 -6.32 -15.55 7.07
CA THR A 24 -7.08 -16.79 7.17
C THR A 24 -6.88 -17.65 5.92
N VAL A 25 -7.10 -18.96 6.07
CA VAL A 25 -7.13 -19.90 4.93
C VAL A 25 -8.11 -19.45 3.86
N SER A 26 -9.26 -18.86 4.24
CA SER A 26 -10.25 -18.30 3.32
C SER A 26 -9.69 -17.15 2.49
N LYS A 27 -8.87 -16.27 3.09
CA LYS A 27 -8.19 -15.19 2.38
C LYS A 27 -7.18 -15.72 1.36
N ILE A 28 -6.39 -16.75 1.70
CA ILE A 28 -5.44 -17.38 0.77
C ILE A 28 -6.17 -18.00 -0.42
N ARG A 29 -7.27 -18.72 -0.19
CA ARG A 29 -8.12 -19.28 -1.26
C ARG A 29 -8.71 -18.21 -2.16
N TYR A 30 -9.08 -17.07 -1.58
CA TYR A 30 -9.57 -15.93 -2.35
C TYR A 30 -8.48 -15.33 -3.25
N LEU A 31 -7.25 -15.18 -2.76
CA LEU A 31 -6.13 -14.68 -3.58
C LEU A 31 -5.78 -15.64 -4.73
N GLU A 32 -5.84 -16.95 -4.48
CA GLU A 32 -5.74 -17.97 -5.53
C GLU A 32 -6.86 -17.84 -6.57
N SER A 33 -8.12 -17.68 -6.16
CA SER A 33 -9.25 -17.58 -7.11
C SER A 33 -9.20 -16.32 -7.97
N GLN A 34 -8.53 -15.26 -7.50
CA GLN A 34 -8.24 -14.05 -8.28
C GLN A 34 -7.04 -14.22 -9.24
N GLY A 35 -6.37 -15.37 -9.20
CA GLY A 35 -5.23 -15.71 -10.05
C GLY A 35 -3.97 -14.92 -9.70
N LEU A 36 -3.75 -14.64 -8.41
CA LEU A 36 -2.53 -13.98 -7.92
C LEU A 36 -1.45 -14.99 -7.53
N VAL A 37 -1.86 -16.22 -7.24
CA VAL A 37 -1.00 -17.34 -6.84
C VAL A 37 -1.57 -18.60 -7.45
N GLU A 38 -0.69 -19.46 -7.96
CA GLU A 38 -1.06 -20.67 -8.71
C GLU A 38 -0.40 -21.90 -8.08
N PRO A 39 -0.92 -22.40 -6.93
CA PRO A 39 -0.33 -23.55 -6.26
C PRO A 39 -0.50 -24.82 -7.09
N THR A 40 0.50 -25.70 -7.03
CA THR A 40 0.45 -27.00 -7.72
C THR A 40 -0.56 -27.92 -7.04
N ARG A 41 -1.32 -28.70 -7.83
CA ARG A 41 -2.20 -29.74 -7.28
C ARG A 41 -1.53 -31.11 -7.34
N THR A 42 -1.67 -31.89 -6.28
CA THR A 42 -1.25 -33.29 -6.27
C THR A 42 -2.25 -34.16 -7.04
N GLN A 43 -1.87 -35.40 -7.38
CA GLN A 43 -2.78 -36.38 -8.00
C GLN A 43 -4.03 -36.66 -7.14
N SER A 44 -3.94 -36.39 -5.83
CA SER A 44 -5.04 -36.52 -4.87
C SER A 44 -5.88 -35.23 -4.73
N GLY A 45 -5.54 -34.14 -5.44
CA GLY A 45 -6.33 -32.89 -5.51
C GLY A 45 -5.99 -31.83 -4.47
N TYR A 46 -5.02 -32.10 -3.58
CA TYR A 46 -4.58 -31.13 -2.56
C TYR A 46 -3.67 -30.05 -3.16
N ARG A 47 -3.78 -28.82 -2.62
CA ARG A 47 -2.92 -27.69 -2.99
C ARG A 47 -1.57 -27.76 -2.28
N LYS A 48 -0.51 -27.55 -3.05
CA LYS A 48 0.86 -27.44 -2.59
C LYS A 48 1.44 -26.11 -3.05
N PHE A 49 1.83 -25.29 -2.10
CA PHE A 49 2.43 -23.98 -2.32
C PHE A 49 3.94 -24.14 -2.32
N SER A 50 4.61 -23.56 -3.32
CA SER A 50 6.07 -23.49 -3.36
C SER A 50 6.59 -22.32 -2.51
N ALA A 51 7.89 -22.29 -2.26
CA ALA A 51 8.55 -21.13 -1.65
C ALA A 51 8.31 -19.82 -2.45
N ILE A 52 8.18 -19.92 -3.78
CA ILE A 52 7.86 -18.78 -4.65
C ILE A 52 6.43 -18.28 -4.39
N ASP A 53 5.48 -19.19 -4.16
CA ASP A 53 4.10 -18.84 -3.84
C ASP A 53 3.99 -18.17 -2.47
N LEU A 54 4.80 -18.60 -1.50
CA LEU A 54 4.92 -17.93 -0.20
C LEU A 54 5.43 -16.50 -0.35
N ALA A 55 6.54 -16.30 -1.06
CA ALA A 55 7.11 -14.98 -1.29
C ALA A 55 6.11 -14.06 -2.03
N LYS A 56 5.36 -14.61 -3.00
CA LYS A 56 4.24 -13.91 -3.64
C LYS A 56 3.17 -13.49 -2.64
N LEU A 57 2.69 -14.42 -1.81
CA LEU A 57 1.66 -14.14 -0.81
C LEU A 57 2.10 -13.07 0.18
N GLU A 58 3.32 -13.17 0.70
CA GLU A 58 3.91 -12.17 1.60
C GLU A 58 3.95 -10.79 0.92
N TRP A 59 4.45 -10.72 -0.32
CA TRP A 59 4.47 -9.46 -1.06
C TRP A 59 3.07 -8.90 -1.28
N ILE A 60 2.11 -9.72 -1.74
CA ILE A 60 0.72 -9.31 -1.96
C ILE A 60 0.12 -8.76 -0.65
N LEU A 61 0.30 -9.47 0.46
CA LEU A 61 -0.26 -9.09 1.77
C LEU A 61 0.35 -7.79 2.29
N ARG A 62 1.67 -7.57 2.13
CA ARG A 62 2.30 -6.26 2.41
C ARG A 62 1.72 -5.15 1.51
N GLN A 63 1.55 -5.41 0.22
CA GLN A 63 0.94 -4.44 -0.69
C GLN A 63 -0.50 -4.07 -0.30
N GLN A 64 -1.28 -5.03 0.22
CA GLN A 64 -2.63 -4.76 0.70
C GLN A 64 -2.65 -4.04 2.06
N ARG A 65 -1.81 -4.46 3.01
CA ARG A 65 -1.75 -3.92 4.38
C ARG A 65 -1.19 -2.51 4.41
N ASP A 66 -0.08 -2.30 3.71
CA ASP A 66 0.73 -1.08 3.84
C ASP A 66 0.33 -0.02 2.80
N TYR A 67 -0.15 -0.46 1.63
CA TYR A 67 -0.38 0.41 0.46
C TYR A 67 -1.78 0.28 -0.16
N PHE A 68 -2.67 -0.54 0.43
CA PHE A 68 -4.07 -0.71 0.00
C PHE A 68 -4.27 -0.98 -1.50
N VAL A 69 -3.30 -1.66 -2.14
CA VAL A 69 -3.29 -1.82 -3.59
C VAL A 69 -4.44 -2.76 -4.04
N PRO A 70 -5.27 -2.36 -5.03
CA PRO A 70 -6.31 -3.23 -5.58
C PRO A 70 -5.73 -4.48 -6.24
N LEU A 71 -6.40 -5.63 -6.09
CA LEU A 71 -5.90 -6.93 -6.58
C LEU A 71 -5.59 -6.95 -8.09
N LYS A 72 -6.37 -6.22 -8.90
CA LYS A 72 -6.12 -6.08 -10.34
C LYS A 72 -4.76 -5.44 -10.63
N VAL A 73 -4.38 -4.42 -9.84
CA VAL A 73 -3.11 -3.70 -9.98
C VAL A 73 -1.95 -4.56 -9.47
N ILE A 74 -2.17 -5.30 -8.38
CA ILE A 74 -1.20 -6.29 -7.87
C ILE A 74 -0.92 -7.35 -8.95
N LYS A 75 -1.95 -7.87 -9.60
CA LYS A 75 -1.83 -8.84 -10.69
C LYS A 75 -1.01 -8.32 -11.87
N GLU A 76 -1.33 -7.11 -12.35
CA GLU A 76 -0.58 -6.45 -13.43
C GLU A 76 0.91 -6.24 -13.06
N ARG A 77 1.20 -5.92 -11.79
CA ARG A 77 2.58 -5.80 -11.29
C ARG A 77 3.30 -7.14 -11.26
N LEU A 78 2.65 -8.21 -10.82
CA LEU A 78 3.22 -9.57 -10.81
C LEU A 78 3.56 -10.04 -12.23
N GLU A 79 2.69 -9.75 -13.20
CA GLU A 79 2.89 -10.06 -14.62
C GLU A 79 4.05 -9.28 -15.23
N ARG A 80 4.24 -8.01 -14.85
CA ARG A 80 5.37 -7.17 -15.32
C ARG A 80 6.71 -7.49 -14.69
N THR A 81 6.71 -7.87 -13.41
CA THR A 81 7.94 -7.97 -12.62
C THR A 81 8.55 -9.36 -12.69
N GLY A 82 7.80 -10.39 -13.13
CA GLY A 82 8.30 -11.74 -13.36
C GLY A 82 9.23 -12.19 -12.24
N ILE A 83 8.67 -12.43 -11.05
CA ILE A 83 9.42 -12.58 -9.79
C ILE A 83 10.66 -13.47 -9.95
N GLU A 84 11.83 -12.83 -10.07
CA GLU A 84 13.11 -13.39 -9.65
C GLU A 84 13.32 -12.99 -8.19
N VAL A 85 12.91 -13.86 -7.26
CA VAL A 85 13.37 -13.73 -5.87
C VAL A 85 14.86 -14.08 -5.87
N LYS A 86 15.73 -13.06 -5.97
CA LYS A 86 17.13 -13.24 -5.58
C LYS A 86 17.19 -13.23 -4.07
N SER A 87 17.23 -14.44 -3.50
CA SER A 87 17.76 -14.66 -2.15
C SER A 87 19.21 -14.17 -2.10
N ASP A 88 19.52 -13.34 -1.12
CA ASP A 88 20.85 -12.73 -0.94
C ASP A 88 21.99 -13.77 -0.92
N ASN A 89 22.98 -13.60 -1.79
CA ASN A 89 24.41 -13.57 -1.42
C ASN A 89 25.33 -13.27 -2.61
N GLU A 90 26.43 -12.59 -2.29
CA GLU A 90 27.63 -12.35 -3.10
C GLU A 90 27.72 -11.06 -3.96
N ASN A 91 28.08 -9.97 -3.27
CA ASN A 91 29.40 -9.35 -3.40
C ASN A 91 29.83 -8.90 -4.81
N GLN A 92 29.48 -7.67 -5.22
CA GLN A 92 30.37 -6.86 -6.04
C GLN A 92 30.47 -5.42 -5.55
N LYS A 93 31.71 -5.10 -5.20
CA LYS A 93 32.24 -3.82 -4.75
C LYS A 93 32.02 -2.72 -5.79
N SER A 94 31.52 -1.59 -5.33
CA SER A 94 31.96 -0.28 -5.82
C SER A 94 31.87 0.75 -4.68
N ASP A 95 32.97 0.81 -3.93
CA ASP A 95 33.42 1.95 -3.13
C ASP A 95 33.60 3.17 -4.09
N SER A 96 33.32 4.44 -3.80
CA SER A 96 33.09 5.15 -2.54
C SER A 96 32.36 6.49 -2.75
N LYS A 97 31.48 6.82 -1.81
CA LYS A 97 31.33 8.07 -1.00
C LYS A 97 31.10 9.43 -1.68
N VAL A 98 29.92 10.03 -1.38
CA VAL A 98 29.79 11.20 -0.47
C VAL A 98 28.49 11.07 0.37
N SER A 99 28.63 11.45 1.64
CA SER A 99 27.77 11.24 2.81
C SER A 99 26.43 12.00 2.83
N GLY A 100 25.39 11.39 3.42
CA GLY A 100 24.14 12.05 3.79
C GLY A 100 23.04 11.07 4.24
N ASN A 101 23.02 10.76 5.54
CA ASN A 101 22.10 9.87 6.25
C ASN A 101 20.61 10.03 5.84
N LYS A 102 20.05 9.05 5.12
CA LYS A 102 18.60 8.76 5.02
C LYS A 102 18.42 7.24 4.91
N PRO A 103 17.40 6.65 5.56
CA PRO A 103 17.12 5.22 5.40
C PRO A 103 16.74 4.92 3.94
N PRO A 104 17.00 3.70 3.45
CA PRO A 104 16.79 3.35 2.05
C PRO A 104 15.30 3.40 1.74
N VAL A 105 14.88 4.33 0.89
CA VAL A 105 13.51 4.36 0.38
C VAL A 105 13.40 3.27 -0.66
N VAL A 106 12.53 2.31 -0.34
CA VAL A 106 12.03 1.21 -1.18
C VAL A 106 11.89 1.67 -2.64
N SER A 107 12.35 0.84 -3.57
CA SER A 107 12.11 0.93 -5.02
C SER A 107 10.62 1.07 -5.34
N GLY A 108 10.09 2.28 -5.29
CA GLY A 108 8.68 2.62 -5.48
C GLY A 108 8.54 3.76 -6.46
N ILE A 109 7.86 3.49 -7.57
CA ILE A 109 7.47 4.37 -8.68
C ILE A 109 7.55 5.87 -8.35
N SER A 110 8.51 6.56 -8.99
CA SER A 110 8.75 8.00 -8.92
C SER A 110 8.30 8.62 -10.24
N LEU A 111 7.19 9.35 -10.25
CA LEU A 111 6.58 9.90 -11.47
C LEU A 111 6.61 11.42 -11.45
N ASP A 112 6.76 12.03 -12.62
CA ASP A 112 6.37 13.42 -12.83
C ASP A 112 4.88 13.50 -13.23
N ILE A 113 4.38 14.71 -13.49
CA ILE A 113 2.97 14.95 -13.82
C ILE A 113 2.54 14.17 -15.08
N GLU A 114 3.39 14.09 -16.10
CA GLU A 114 3.13 13.32 -17.31
C GLU A 114 3.06 11.81 -17.01
N GLY A 115 3.96 11.31 -16.17
CA GLY A 115 3.92 9.94 -15.67
C GLY A 115 2.64 9.63 -14.89
N LEU A 116 2.17 10.55 -14.04
CA LEU A 116 0.90 10.41 -13.32
C LEU A 116 -0.30 10.38 -14.27
N SER A 117 -0.31 11.26 -15.26
CA SER A 117 -1.38 11.31 -16.27
C SER A 117 -1.46 9.99 -17.04
N THR A 118 -0.34 9.52 -17.55
CA THR A 118 -0.26 8.24 -18.27
C THR A 118 -0.72 7.06 -17.40
N ALA A 119 -0.26 7.00 -16.14
CA ALA A 119 -0.53 5.86 -15.27
C ALA A 119 -1.96 5.85 -14.68
N SER A 120 -2.58 7.02 -14.53
CA SER A 120 -3.96 7.15 -14.00
C SER A 120 -5.01 7.28 -15.11
N GLY A 121 -4.61 7.74 -16.30
CA GLY A 121 -5.49 8.16 -17.37
C GLY A 121 -6.33 9.38 -17.01
N LEU A 122 -5.84 10.26 -16.14
CA LEU A 122 -6.45 11.56 -15.83
C LEU A 122 -5.63 12.66 -16.52
N GLU A 123 -6.31 13.62 -17.15
CA GLU A 123 -5.66 14.73 -17.86
C GLU A 123 -4.75 15.55 -16.93
N THR A 124 -3.64 16.06 -17.47
CA THR A 124 -2.61 16.80 -16.73
C THR A 124 -3.17 18.05 -16.05
N GLU A 125 -4.12 18.73 -16.70
CA GLU A 125 -4.82 19.91 -16.17
C GLU A 125 -5.58 19.55 -14.90
N LYS A 126 -6.24 18.38 -14.89
CA LYS A 126 -7.01 17.94 -13.74
C LYS A 126 -6.12 17.48 -12.60
N ILE A 127 -4.97 16.89 -12.91
CA ILE A 127 -3.93 16.57 -11.92
C ILE A 127 -3.37 17.85 -11.31
N GLN A 128 -3.13 18.89 -12.11
CA GLN A 128 -2.68 20.18 -11.65
C GLN A 128 -3.70 20.83 -10.69
N GLU A 129 -5.00 20.77 -10.98
CA GLU A 129 -6.04 21.22 -10.05
C GLU A 129 -5.99 20.47 -8.70
N LEU A 130 -5.72 19.16 -8.71
CA LEU A 130 -5.60 18.36 -7.48
C LEU A 130 -4.36 18.75 -6.65
N ILE A 131 -3.27 19.09 -7.32
CA ILE A 131 -2.03 19.60 -6.69
C ILE A 131 -2.28 20.97 -6.08
N GLU A 132 -2.90 21.89 -6.82
CA GLU A 132 -3.25 23.24 -6.35
C GLU A 132 -4.23 23.21 -5.17
N LEU A 133 -5.20 22.29 -5.20
CA LEU A 133 -6.10 22.07 -4.07
C LEU A 133 -5.37 21.48 -2.85
N GLY A 134 -4.21 20.86 -3.05
CA GLY A 134 -3.41 20.20 -2.02
C GLY A 134 -3.85 18.78 -1.69
N VAL A 135 -4.68 18.16 -2.53
CA VAL A 135 -5.10 16.75 -2.42
C VAL A 135 -3.93 15.82 -2.75
N VAL A 136 -3.06 16.24 -3.66
CA VAL A 136 -1.83 15.54 -4.02
C VAL A 136 -0.66 16.48 -3.77
N LYS A 137 0.44 15.95 -3.23
CA LYS A 137 1.67 16.73 -3.02
C LYS A 137 2.86 15.95 -3.55
N GLY A 138 3.67 16.61 -4.37
CA GLY A 138 4.94 16.08 -4.81
C GLY A 138 6.09 16.59 -3.95
N ARG A 139 7.26 16.01 -4.18
CA ARG A 139 8.54 16.48 -3.62
C ARG A 139 9.33 17.13 -4.73
N ARG A 140 9.91 18.29 -4.46
CA ARG A 140 10.77 18.97 -5.44
C ARG A 140 12.14 18.31 -5.50
N VAL A 141 12.55 17.87 -6.69
CA VAL A 141 13.86 17.28 -6.98
C VAL A 141 14.47 18.04 -8.16
N GLY A 142 15.40 18.95 -7.85
CA GLY A 142 15.93 19.89 -8.83
C GLY A 142 14.84 20.83 -9.35
N SER A 143 14.63 20.84 -10.68
CA SER A 143 13.59 21.62 -11.35
C SER A 143 12.26 20.89 -11.51
N LYS A 144 12.19 19.59 -11.20
CA LYS A 144 10.98 18.77 -11.38
C LYS A 144 10.29 18.49 -10.05
N GLU A 145 8.97 18.36 -10.10
CA GLU A 145 8.17 17.84 -9.01
C GLU A 145 7.94 16.34 -9.23
N ILE A 146 8.24 15.56 -8.19
CA ILE A 146 8.22 14.10 -8.22
C ILE A 146 7.17 13.59 -7.25
N PHE A 147 6.38 12.63 -7.71
CA PHE A 147 5.26 12.04 -7.00
C PHE A 147 5.50 10.55 -6.75
N GLU A 148 5.13 10.11 -5.55
CA GLU A 148 5.31 8.74 -5.07
C GLU A 148 4.01 7.93 -5.20
N GLY A 149 4.01 6.65 -4.81
CA GLY A 149 2.90 5.72 -5.02
C GLY A 149 1.53 6.18 -4.50
N GLU A 150 1.49 6.84 -3.33
CA GLU A 150 0.26 7.37 -2.73
C GLU A 150 -0.41 8.45 -3.58
N ALA A 151 0.39 9.26 -4.29
CA ALA A 151 -0.13 10.27 -5.21
C ALA A 151 -0.89 9.62 -6.37
N LEU A 152 -0.32 8.55 -6.94
CA LEU A 152 -0.97 7.80 -8.02
C LEU A 152 -2.27 7.13 -7.55
N LEU A 153 -2.28 6.55 -6.34
CA LEU A 153 -3.49 5.95 -5.76
C LEU A 153 -4.60 6.99 -5.56
N THR A 154 -4.23 8.17 -5.05
CA THR A 154 -5.13 9.30 -4.83
C THR A 154 -5.73 9.79 -6.15
N ILE A 155 -4.91 9.95 -7.19
CA ILE A 155 -5.37 10.40 -8.52
C ILE A 155 -6.30 9.37 -9.18
N LYS A 156 -5.98 8.07 -9.09
CA LYS A 156 -6.87 7.02 -9.61
C LYS A 156 -8.21 7.01 -8.91
N SER A 157 -8.23 7.21 -7.60
CA SER A 157 -9.46 7.32 -6.81
C SER A 157 -10.27 8.57 -7.20
N ALA A 158 -9.60 9.72 -7.32
CA ALA A 158 -10.22 10.97 -7.77
C ALA A 158 -10.85 10.83 -9.16
N LYS A 159 -10.15 10.22 -10.13
CA LYS A 159 -10.69 9.91 -11.46
C LYS A 159 -11.99 9.12 -11.36
N ARG A 160 -12.01 8.06 -10.55
CA ARG A 160 -13.22 7.23 -10.41
C ARG A 160 -14.38 8.02 -9.78
N LEU A 161 -14.11 8.91 -8.82
CA LEU A 161 -15.13 9.80 -8.27
C LEU A 161 -15.65 10.80 -9.31
N PHE A 162 -14.79 11.30 -10.20
CA PHE A 162 -15.20 12.19 -11.29
C PHE A 162 -16.10 11.50 -12.31
N GLU A 163 -15.81 10.24 -12.65
CA GLU A 163 -16.68 9.39 -13.48
C GLU A 163 -18.06 9.16 -12.84
N LEU A 164 -18.15 9.26 -11.51
CA LEU A 164 -19.41 9.17 -10.74
C LEU A 164 -20.09 10.54 -10.54
N GLY A 165 -19.58 11.60 -11.17
CA GLY A 165 -20.19 12.94 -11.16
C GLY A 165 -19.63 13.88 -10.09
N MET A 166 -18.56 13.51 -9.37
CA MET A 166 -17.88 14.45 -8.48
C MET A 166 -16.96 15.39 -9.25
N GLU A 167 -16.57 16.49 -8.61
CA GLU A 167 -15.63 17.47 -9.14
C GLU A 167 -14.52 17.71 -8.13
N THR A 168 -13.40 18.30 -8.58
CA THR A 168 -12.24 18.63 -7.73
C THR A 168 -12.65 19.35 -6.44
N ARG A 169 -13.59 20.31 -6.53
CA ARG A 169 -14.10 21.06 -5.37
C ARG A 169 -14.71 20.17 -4.27
N HIS A 170 -15.33 19.04 -4.64
CA HIS A 170 -15.92 18.12 -3.68
C HIS A 170 -14.84 17.37 -2.90
N LEU A 171 -13.64 17.19 -3.47
CA LEU A 171 -12.53 16.51 -2.79
C LEU A 171 -11.98 17.31 -1.61
N ARG A 172 -12.28 18.61 -1.53
CA ARG A 172 -11.90 19.46 -0.40
C ARG A 172 -12.42 18.91 0.93
N MET A 173 -13.59 18.25 0.95
CA MET A 173 -14.13 17.69 2.18
C MET A 173 -13.22 16.58 2.75
N TYR A 174 -12.67 15.72 1.89
CA TYR A 174 -11.72 14.69 2.30
C TYR A 174 -10.40 15.30 2.77
N LEU A 175 -9.89 16.31 2.06
CA LEU A 175 -8.67 17.02 2.46
C LEU A 175 -8.81 17.64 3.86
N VAL A 176 -9.91 18.34 4.11
CA VAL A 176 -10.17 18.99 5.41
C VAL A 176 -10.35 17.96 6.51
N ALA A 177 -11.06 16.85 6.25
CA ALA A 177 -11.20 15.77 7.22
C ALA A 177 -9.83 15.17 7.59
N ALA A 178 -9.01 14.82 6.61
CA ALA A 178 -7.67 14.27 6.82
C ALA A 178 -6.75 15.25 7.59
N GLN A 179 -6.81 16.55 7.28
CA GLN A 179 -6.04 17.57 8.01
C GLN A 179 -6.47 17.70 9.47
N ARG A 180 -7.77 17.61 9.75
CA ARG A 180 -8.29 17.64 11.13
C ARG A 180 -7.88 16.40 11.91
N GLU A 181 -7.99 15.22 11.30
CA GLU A 181 -7.52 13.96 11.89
C GLU A 181 -6.02 14.03 12.19
N ALA A 182 -5.21 14.49 11.23
CA ALA A 182 -3.78 14.68 11.42
C ALA A 182 -3.47 15.62 12.60
N GLY A 183 -4.18 16.75 12.72
CA GLY A 183 -3.98 17.69 13.84
C GLY A 183 -4.27 17.08 15.21
N VAL A 184 -5.31 16.25 15.34
CA VAL A 184 -5.63 15.54 16.59
C VAL A 184 -4.55 14.49 16.91
N ILE A 185 -4.10 13.75 15.90
CA ILE A 185 -3.04 12.75 16.05
C ILE A 185 -1.71 13.42 16.43
N GLU A 186 -1.32 14.52 15.78
CA GLU A 186 -0.13 15.30 16.12
C GLU A 186 -0.16 15.77 17.57
N GLN A 187 -1.31 16.24 18.06
CA GLN A 187 -1.49 16.64 19.45
C GLN A 187 -1.30 15.45 20.41
N LEU A 188 -1.88 14.29 20.10
CA LEU A 188 -1.76 13.05 20.89
C LEU A 188 -0.30 12.61 21.04
N PHE A 189 0.50 12.71 19.98
CA PHE A 189 1.90 12.27 19.96
C PHE A 189 2.91 13.39 20.25
N SER A 190 2.46 14.63 20.49
CA SER A 190 3.32 15.81 20.70
C SER A 190 4.31 15.68 21.86
N ALA A 191 3.98 14.90 22.89
CA ALA A 191 4.86 14.63 24.02
C ALA A 191 5.84 13.46 23.75
N LYS A 192 5.34 12.38 23.15
CA LYS A 192 6.14 11.16 22.86
C LYS A 192 7.23 11.41 21.82
N THR A 193 6.95 12.26 20.84
CA THR A 193 7.91 12.64 19.77
C THR A 193 9.06 13.52 20.25
N LYS A 194 8.95 14.18 21.42
CA LYS A 194 10.03 14.97 22.04
C LYS A 194 11.05 14.10 22.79
N SER A 195 10.68 12.87 23.16
CA SER A 195 11.60 11.93 23.78
C SER A 195 12.64 11.49 22.75
N GLY A 196 13.92 11.74 23.03
CA GLY A 196 15.03 11.45 22.10
C GLY A 196 15.40 9.96 22.02
N ASP A 197 14.78 9.11 22.83
CA ASP A 197 15.10 7.69 22.87
C ASP A 197 14.59 6.93 21.63
N VAL A 198 15.33 5.89 21.22
CA VAL A 198 15.03 5.12 20.00
C VAL A 198 13.85 4.17 20.22
N GLU A 199 13.78 3.54 21.39
CA GLU A 199 12.69 2.62 21.75
C GLU A 199 11.36 3.38 21.83
N SER A 200 11.34 4.52 22.52
CA SER A 200 10.18 5.42 22.60
C SER A 200 9.68 5.90 21.23
N ARG A 201 10.60 6.17 20.28
CA ARG A 201 10.23 6.55 18.90
C ARG A 201 9.65 5.40 18.10
N SER A 202 10.15 4.19 18.30
CA SER A 202 9.63 2.99 17.62
C SER A 202 8.22 2.63 18.11
N GLU A 203 7.98 2.73 19.42
CA GLU A 203 6.67 2.52 20.04
C GLU A 203 5.67 3.58 19.59
N ALA A 204 6.06 4.86 19.61
CA ALA A 204 5.22 5.95 19.12
C ALA A 204 4.82 5.79 17.64
N LYS A 205 5.71 5.24 16.80
CA LYS A 205 5.39 4.94 15.40
C LYS A 205 4.35 3.82 15.28
N ARG A 206 4.50 2.75 16.07
CA ARG A 206 3.54 1.63 16.08
C ARG A 206 2.16 2.08 16.55
N GLU A 207 2.10 2.85 17.63
CA GLU A 207 0.85 3.43 18.14
C GLU A 207 0.23 4.40 17.12
N LEU A 208 1.04 5.20 16.43
CA LEU A 208 0.58 6.07 15.35
C LEU A 208 -0.11 5.26 14.23
N ASP A 209 0.54 4.20 13.76
CA ASP A 209 -0.01 3.34 12.71
C ASP A 209 -1.34 2.70 13.15
N GLU A 210 -1.44 2.28 14.41
CA GLU A 210 -2.67 1.74 15.01
C GLU A 210 -3.79 2.78 15.08
N VAL A 211 -3.51 3.99 15.54
CA VAL A 211 -4.48 5.10 15.60
C VAL A 211 -5.03 5.42 14.21
N VAL A 212 -4.17 5.44 13.19
CA VAL A 212 -4.59 5.68 11.80
C VAL A 212 -5.51 4.56 11.29
N ILE A 213 -5.21 3.29 11.60
CA ILE A 213 -6.06 2.14 11.23
C ILE A 213 -7.43 2.26 11.88
N LEU A 214 -7.48 2.47 13.20
CA LEU A 214 -8.73 2.56 13.96
C LEU A 214 -9.56 3.77 13.53
N GLY A 215 -8.93 4.91 13.26
CA GLY A 215 -9.59 6.11 12.75
C GLY A 215 -10.33 5.85 11.44
N ARG A 216 -9.74 5.10 10.51
CA ARG A 216 -10.39 4.73 9.23
C ARG A 216 -11.61 3.83 9.43
N GLU A 217 -11.56 2.85 10.33
CA GLU A 217 -12.72 1.99 10.61
C GLU A 217 -13.86 2.78 11.25
N ILE A 218 -13.55 3.72 12.15
CA ILE A 218 -14.55 4.66 12.69
C ILE A 218 -15.17 5.49 11.57
N HIS A 219 -14.36 6.08 10.69
CA HIS A 219 -14.86 6.88 9.56
C HIS A 219 -15.82 6.10 8.68
N LYS A 220 -15.45 4.87 8.31
CA LYS A 220 -16.29 3.95 7.52
C LYS A 220 -17.62 3.66 8.20
N CYS A 221 -17.62 3.37 9.50
CA CYS A 221 -18.85 3.12 10.26
C CYS A 221 -19.74 4.36 10.37
N LEU A 222 -19.15 5.53 10.65
CA LEU A 222 -19.89 6.80 10.74
C LEU A 222 -20.49 7.22 9.40
N LEU A 223 -19.75 7.01 8.31
CA LEU A 223 -20.26 7.26 6.96
C LEU A 223 -21.46 6.37 6.67
N LYS A 224 -21.37 5.06 6.98
CA LYS A 224 -22.50 4.13 6.82
C LYS A 224 -23.72 4.59 7.61
N LEU A 225 -23.56 4.87 8.91
CA LEU A 225 -24.64 5.37 9.76
C LEU A 225 -25.29 6.66 9.23
N SER A 226 -24.50 7.53 8.60
CA SER A 226 -24.99 8.78 8.02
C SER A 226 -25.73 8.59 6.68
N LEU A 227 -25.45 7.48 5.98
CA LEU A 227 -26.04 7.12 4.70
C LEU A 227 -27.16 6.08 4.81
N ASP A 228 -27.40 5.48 5.99
CA ASP A 228 -28.46 4.47 6.21
C ASP A 228 -29.86 4.97 5.75
N GLY A 229 -30.10 6.29 5.71
CA GLY A 229 -31.33 6.87 5.15
C GLY A 229 -31.45 6.82 3.62
N LEU A 230 -30.34 6.63 2.89
CA LEU A 230 -30.28 6.55 1.43
C LEU A 230 -30.36 5.10 0.90
N GLU A 231 -30.17 4.09 1.75
CA GLU A 231 -30.27 2.66 1.38
C GLU A 231 -31.73 2.16 1.23
N THR A 232 -32.72 3.06 1.31
CA THR A 232 -34.16 2.75 1.15
C THR A 232 -34.72 2.94 -0.26
N TRP A 233 -33.85 3.06 -1.28
CA TRP A 233 -34.22 3.27 -2.70
C TRP A 233 -34.02 2.02 -3.55
#